data_AF-A0A2V3V8P0-F1
#
_entry.id   AF-A0A2V3V8P0-F1
#
_cell.length_a   1.000
_cell.length_b   1.000
_cell.length_c   1.000
_cell.angle_alpha   90.00
_cell.angle_beta   90.00
_cell.angle_gamma   90.00
#
_symmetry.space_group_name_H-M   'P 1'
#
loop_
_entity.id
_entity.type
_entity.pdbx_description
1 polymer ?
#
loop_
_entity_poly.entity_id
_entity_poly.type
_entity_poly.pdbx_seq_one_letter_code
_entity_poly.pdbx_strand_id
1 'polypeptide(L)'
;MSHTPNFSMPLLHAAQSQKEITHNEALIIIDALLVGSVMAVAGDPSMLTPANGEAWIIDESATGAWTGRASQIAIFSEGGWRFARPVAGMRMLDRAAGLLRTFDGTQWLAPASVDSPSGGTIVDLEARSSLVALLTALRHAGLLAVT
;
A
#
# COMPACT_ATOMS: atom_id res chain seq x y z
N MET A 1 -20.45 8.85 -11.06
CA MET A 1 -19.65 9.60 -10.06
C MET A 1 -19.43 11.06 -10.44
N SER A 2 -19.41 11.98 -9.46
CA SER A 2 -19.01 13.40 -9.65
C SER A 2 -17.75 13.80 -8.88
N HIS A 3 -17.27 12.93 -7.96
CA HIS A 3 -16.09 13.16 -7.14
C HIS A 3 -15.29 11.87 -6.98
N THR A 4 -14.01 11.99 -6.65
CA THR A 4 -13.16 10.84 -6.28
C THR A 4 -13.53 10.28 -4.90
N PRO A 5 -13.30 8.99 -4.63
CA PRO A 5 -13.76 8.35 -3.39
C PRO A 5 -13.08 8.82 -2.10
N ASN A 6 -11.76 9.03 -2.10
CA ASN A 6 -11.02 9.23 -0.85
C ASN A 6 -10.98 10.70 -0.41
N PHE A 7 -10.70 11.61 -1.34
CA PHE A 7 -10.51 13.04 -1.04
C PHE A 7 -11.62 13.92 -1.61
N SER A 8 -12.67 13.34 -2.21
CA SER A 8 -13.78 14.08 -2.81
C SER A 8 -13.31 15.14 -3.82
N MET A 9 -12.31 14.82 -4.64
CA MET A 9 -11.85 15.73 -5.68
C MET A 9 -12.89 15.77 -6.82
N PRO A 10 -13.26 16.97 -7.32
CA PRO A 10 -14.30 17.09 -8.34
C PRO A 10 -13.83 16.47 -9.66
N LEU A 11 -14.72 15.72 -10.30
CA LEU A 11 -14.51 15.15 -11.62
C LEU A 11 -15.13 16.06 -12.70
N LEU A 12 -14.54 16.04 -13.89
CA LEU A 12 -15.11 16.72 -15.04
C LEU A 12 -16.41 16.03 -15.47
N HIS A 13 -17.43 16.83 -15.76
CA HIS A 13 -18.68 16.34 -16.34
C HIS A 13 -18.45 15.76 -17.74
N ALA A 14 -19.35 14.87 -18.16
CA ALA A 14 -19.35 14.31 -19.50
C ALA A 14 -19.54 15.41 -20.58
N ALA A 15 -19.19 15.06 -21.83
CA ALA A 15 -19.33 15.91 -23.00
C ALA A 15 -18.41 17.15 -23.00
N GLN A 16 -17.20 17.02 -22.44
CA GLN A 16 -16.14 18.05 -22.44
C GLN A 16 -15.07 17.74 -23.49
N SER A 17 -15.51 17.34 -24.69
CA SER A 17 -14.65 16.87 -25.78
C SER A 17 -13.78 15.66 -25.41
N GLN A 18 -14.31 14.75 -24.59
CA GLN A 18 -13.68 13.49 -24.15
C GLN A 18 -12.43 13.66 -23.26
N LYS A 19 -12.03 14.88 -22.92
CA LYS A 19 -10.93 15.14 -21.97
C LYS A 19 -11.24 14.59 -20.58
N GLU A 20 -12.52 14.58 -20.23
CA GLU A 20 -13.04 14.02 -18.99
C GLU A 20 -12.64 12.56 -18.80
N ILE A 21 -12.50 11.78 -19.87
CA ILE A 21 -12.16 10.36 -19.77
C ILE A 21 -10.75 10.21 -19.20
N THR A 22 -9.75 10.80 -19.87
CA THR A 22 -8.35 10.69 -19.47
C THR A 22 -8.07 11.42 -18.16
N HIS A 23 -8.65 12.59 -17.96
CA HIS A 23 -8.41 13.39 -16.76
C HIS A 23 -9.05 12.76 -15.52
N ASN A 24 -10.31 12.31 -15.60
CA ASN A 24 -10.97 11.67 -14.46
C ASN A 24 -10.29 10.34 -14.12
N GLU A 25 -9.79 9.60 -15.12
CA GLU A 25 -9.01 8.39 -14.87
C GLU A 25 -7.73 8.69 -14.06
N ALA A 26 -6.99 9.72 -14.45
CA ALA A 26 -5.81 10.15 -13.71
C ALA A 26 -6.17 10.61 -12.28
N LEU A 27 -7.29 11.31 -12.11
CA LEU A 27 -7.78 11.76 -10.80
C LEU A 27 -8.17 10.59 -9.89
N ILE A 28 -8.84 9.56 -10.41
CA ILE A 28 -9.16 8.35 -9.64
C ILE A 28 -7.88 7.65 -9.17
N ILE A 29 -6.88 7.52 -10.05
CA ILE A 29 -5.61 6.88 -9.70
C ILE A 29 -4.88 7.68 -8.63
N ILE A 30 -4.71 9.00 -8.81
CA ILE A 30 -3.96 9.81 -7.85
C ILE A 30 -4.69 9.94 -6.51
N ASP A 31 -6.03 9.99 -6.50
CA ASP A 31 -6.82 9.97 -5.28
C ASP A 31 -6.51 8.74 -4.42
N ALA A 32 -6.48 7.54 -5.03
CA ALA A 32 -6.14 6.31 -4.32
C ALA A 32 -4.66 6.28 -3.86
N LEU A 33 -3.73 6.74 -4.70
CA LEU A 33 -2.31 6.76 -4.35
C LEU A 33 -1.98 7.79 -3.25
N LEU A 34 -2.68 8.93 -3.21
CA LEU A 34 -2.49 9.99 -2.20
C LEU A 34 -2.87 9.55 -0.79
N VAL A 35 -3.69 8.50 -0.65
CA VAL A 35 -3.98 7.90 0.67
C VAL A 35 -2.69 7.36 1.31
N GLY A 36 -1.70 6.95 0.51
CA GLY A 36 -0.42 6.44 1.01
C GLY A 36 -0.53 5.08 1.71
N SER A 37 -1.62 4.34 1.48
CA SER A 37 -1.86 3.04 2.07
C SER A 37 -2.62 2.12 1.12
N VAL A 38 -2.36 0.83 1.23
CA VAL A 38 -3.10 -0.25 0.57
C VAL A 38 -3.78 -1.13 1.62
N MET A 39 -4.85 -1.81 1.22
CA MET A 39 -5.57 -2.74 2.07
C MET A 39 -4.70 -3.94 2.45
N ALA A 40 -4.02 -4.53 1.47
CA ALA A 40 -3.09 -5.64 1.66
C ALA A 40 -2.18 -5.81 0.42
N VAL A 41 -1.23 -6.74 0.54
CA VAL A 41 -0.61 -7.42 -0.61
C VAL A 41 -1.44 -8.64 -0.98
N ALA A 42 -1.75 -8.83 -2.27
CA ALA A 42 -2.52 -10.00 -2.74
C ALA A 42 -2.24 -10.32 -4.22
N GLY A 43 -2.49 -11.57 -4.63
CA GLY A 43 -2.32 -12.04 -6.02
C GLY A 43 -3.63 -12.34 -6.76
N ASP A 44 -4.74 -12.55 -6.05
CA ASP A 44 -6.03 -12.92 -6.64
C ASP A 44 -7.16 -11.99 -6.17
N PRO A 45 -7.78 -11.21 -7.07
CA PRO A 45 -8.91 -10.35 -6.72
C PRO A 45 -10.25 -11.09 -6.57
N SER A 46 -10.35 -12.39 -6.92
CA SER A 46 -11.62 -13.10 -7.02
C SER A 46 -12.40 -13.18 -5.70
N MET A 47 -11.68 -13.21 -4.58
CA MET A 47 -12.23 -13.29 -3.22
C MET A 47 -12.39 -11.92 -2.56
N LEU A 48 -11.97 -10.84 -3.23
CA LEU A 48 -12.07 -9.48 -2.69
C LEU A 48 -13.47 -8.91 -2.91
N THR A 49 -13.97 -8.18 -1.91
CA THR A 49 -15.17 -7.34 -2.02
C THR A 49 -14.77 -5.86 -1.91
N PRO A 50 -14.06 -5.31 -2.91
CA PRO A 50 -13.42 -4.01 -2.80
C PRO A 50 -14.44 -2.86 -2.83
N ALA A 51 -14.19 -1.83 -2.03
CA ALA A 51 -14.88 -0.55 -2.14
C ALA A 51 -14.15 0.39 -3.11
N ASN A 52 -14.89 1.37 -3.65
CA ASN A 52 -14.30 2.36 -4.55
C ASN A 52 -13.20 3.16 -3.84
N GLY A 53 -12.05 3.28 -4.47
CA GLY A 53 -10.88 4.00 -3.95
C GLY A 53 -9.92 3.14 -3.13
N GLU A 54 -10.27 1.89 -2.82
CA GLU A 54 -9.36 0.96 -2.16
C GLU A 54 -8.29 0.45 -3.14
N ALA A 55 -7.12 0.15 -2.59
CA ALA A 55 -5.96 -0.28 -3.36
C ALA A 55 -5.24 -1.48 -2.74
N TRP A 56 -4.55 -2.26 -3.57
CA TRP A 56 -3.75 -3.42 -3.20
C TRP A 56 -2.41 -3.38 -3.93
N ILE A 57 -1.36 -3.85 -3.26
CA ILE A 57 -0.12 -4.21 -3.97
C ILE A 57 -0.33 -5.61 -4.54
N ILE A 58 -0.10 -5.77 -5.84
CA ILE A 58 -0.22 -7.05 -6.52
C ILE A 58 1.09 -7.82 -6.31
N ASP A 59 1.02 -9.02 -5.73
CA ASP A 59 2.21 -9.88 -5.61
C ASP A 59 2.53 -10.66 -6.89
N GLU A 60 3.58 -11.48 -6.84
CA GLU A 60 4.06 -12.28 -7.98
C GLU A 60 3.08 -13.39 -8.40
N SER A 61 2.09 -13.73 -7.57
CA SER A 61 1.04 -14.71 -7.87
C SER A 61 -0.19 -14.09 -8.56
N ALA A 62 0.01 -13.02 -9.32
CA ALA A 62 -1.05 -12.27 -9.99
C ALA A 62 -1.90 -13.15 -10.93
N THR A 63 -3.20 -13.26 -10.66
CA THR A 63 -4.16 -14.06 -11.43
C THR A 63 -5.42 -13.29 -11.79
N GLY A 64 -6.30 -13.89 -12.60
CA GLY A 64 -7.57 -13.29 -12.98
C GLY A 64 -7.39 -11.92 -13.65
N ALA A 65 -8.11 -10.92 -13.16
CA ALA A 65 -8.03 -9.54 -13.65
C ALA A 65 -6.64 -8.89 -13.42
N TRP A 66 -5.79 -9.46 -12.57
CA TRP A 66 -4.47 -8.94 -12.24
C TRP A 66 -3.32 -9.63 -13.00
N THR A 67 -3.63 -10.61 -13.87
CA THR A 67 -2.61 -11.34 -14.64
C THR A 67 -1.66 -10.40 -15.38
N GLY A 68 -0.35 -10.60 -15.21
CA GLY A 68 0.69 -9.77 -15.83
C GLY A 68 0.90 -8.40 -15.17
N ARG A 69 0.35 -8.17 -13.98
CA ARG A 69 0.43 -6.91 -13.22
C ARG A 69 1.19 -7.02 -11.89
N ALA A 70 2.00 -8.06 -11.72
CA ALA A 70 2.84 -8.21 -10.53
C ALA A 70 3.60 -6.92 -10.20
N SER A 71 3.73 -6.64 -8.89
CA SER A 71 4.30 -5.42 -8.31
C SER A 71 3.58 -4.10 -8.61
N GLN A 72 2.53 -4.07 -9.44
CA GLN A 72 1.69 -2.88 -9.62
C GLN A 72 0.74 -2.68 -8.45
N ILE A 73 0.13 -1.50 -8.38
CA ILE A 73 -0.93 -1.19 -7.42
C ILE A 73 -2.26 -1.34 -8.16
N ALA A 74 -3.09 -2.29 -7.73
CA ALA A 74 -4.48 -2.40 -8.17
C ALA A 74 -5.35 -1.42 -7.39
N ILE A 75 -6.21 -0.67 -8.07
CA ILE A 75 -7.14 0.31 -7.48
C ILE A 75 -8.54 -0.06 -7.95
N PHE A 76 -9.48 -0.21 -7.01
CA PHE A 76 -10.87 -0.48 -7.34
C PHE A 76 -11.68 0.80 -7.47
N SER A 77 -12.66 0.78 -8.36
CA SER A 77 -13.54 1.93 -8.63
C SER A 77 -14.81 1.46 -9.33
N GLU A 78 -15.76 2.36 -9.55
CA GLU A 78 -17.06 2.03 -10.16
C GLU A 78 -16.91 1.39 -11.55
N GLY A 79 -15.86 1.77 -12.30
CA GLY A 79 -15.54 1.20 -13.61
C GLY A 79 -14.64 -0.04 -13.57
N GLY A 80 -14.44 -0.66 -12.41
CA GLY A 80 -13.56 -1.83 -12.23
C GLY A 80 -12.12 -1.49 -11.85
N TRP A 81 -11.21 -2.43 -12.12
CA TRP A 81 -9.80 -2.35 -11.75
C TRP A 81 -9.02 -1.35 -12.59
N ARG A 82 -8.24 -0.52 -11.89
CA ARG A 82 -7.25 0.41 -12.43
C ARG A 82 -5.89 0.02 -11.90
N PHE A 83 -4.83 0.33 -12.64
CA PHE A 83 -3.48 -0.12 -12.27
C PHE A 83 -2.49 1.02 -12.35
N ALA A 84 -1.74 1.22 -11.27
CA ALA A 84 -0.64 2.17 -11.22
C ALA A 84 0.69 1.44 -11.11
N ARG A 85 1.67 1.85 -11.91
CA ARG A 85 3.05 1.40 -11.75
C ARG A 85 3.72 2.20 -10.63
N PRO A 86 4.28 1.55 -9.60
CA PRO A 86 5.04 2.26 -8.59
C PRO A 86 6.34 2.81 -9.18
N VAL A 87 6.89 3.81 -8.49
CA VAL A 87 8.21 4.40 -8.77
C VAL A 87 9.16 4.07 -7.62
N ALA A 88 10.46 3.97 -7.92
CA ALA A 88 11.47 3.70 -6.90
C ALA A 88 11.39 4.74 -5.76
N GLY A 89 11.42 4.27 -4.52
CA GLY A 89 11.25 5.08 -3.31
C GLY A 89 9.79 5.35 -2.92
N MET A 90 8.80 4.89 -3.70
CA MET A 90 7.40 4.95 -3.31
C MET A 90 7.17 4.13 -2.04
N ARG A 91 6.39 4.67 -1.10
CA ARG A 91 6.04 4.01 0.16
C ARG A 91 4.53 3.88 0.28
N MET A 92 4.08 2.72 0.75
CA MET A 92 2.67 2.44 1.00
C MET A 92 2.54 1.68 2.31
N LEU A 93 1.66 2.14 3.20
CA LEU A 93 1.29 1.39 4.39
C LEU A 93 0.39 0.21 3.98
N ASP A 94 0.85 -1.01 4.18
CA ASP A 94 0.02 -2.21 4.12
C ASP A 94 -0.80 -2.30 5.40
N ARG A 95 -2.11 -2.02 5.30
CA ARG A 95 -3.01 -1.97 6.46
C ARG A 95 -3.20 -3.33 7.12
N ALA A 96 -3.27 -4.40 6.33
CA ALA A 96 -3.44 -5.75 6.86
C ALA A 96 -2.20 -6.20 7.65
N ALA A 97 -1.00 -5.87 7.15
CA ALA A 97 0.26 -6.21 7.85
C ALA A 97 0.69 -5.19 8.91
N GLY A 98 0.18 -3.94 8.85
CA GLY A 98 0.67 -2.84 9.66
C GLY A 98 2.10 -2.40 9.30
N LEU A 99 2.54 -2.63 8.06
CA LEU A 99 3.93 -2.43 7.62
C LEU A 99 4.04 -1.38 6.53
N LEU A 100 5.03 -0.49 6.65
CA LEU A 100 5.32 0.50 5.63
C LEU A 100 6.25 -0.09 4.57
N ARG A 101 5.67 -0.52 3.46
CA ARG A 101 6.41 -1.12 2.35
C ARG A 101 7.04 -0.05 1.48
N THR A 102 8.23 -0.32 0.95
CA THR A 102 8.96 0.59 0.06
C THR A 102 9.27 -0.13 -1.25
N PHE A 103 8.95 0.50 -2.38
CA PHE A 103 9.29 -0.03 -3.70
C PHE A 103 10.74 0.33 -4.06
N ASP A 104 11.58 -0.66 -4.34
CA ASP A 104 13.02 -0.46 -4.63
C ASP A 104 13.31 -0.13 -6.11
N GLY A 105 12.27 -0.12 -6.95
CA GLY A 105 12.38 -0.01 -8.41
C GLY A 105 12.08 -1.31 -9.15
N THR A 106 12.07 -2.43 -8.42
CA THR A 106 11.77 -3.78 -8.95
C THR A 106 10.68 -4.49 -8.15
N GLN A 107 10.70 -4.41 -6.82
CA GLN A 107 9.78 -5.12 -5.93
C GLN A 107 9.43 -4.29 -4.69
N TRP A 108 8.37 -4.69 -4.00
CA TRP A 108 7.97 -4.11 -2.72
C TRP A 108 8.69 -4.79 -1.55
N LEU A 109 9.50 -4.03 -0.84
CA LEU A 109 10.21 -4.50 0.35
C LEU A 109 9.37 -4.26 1.60
N ALA A 110 9.25 -5.30 2.43
CA ALA A 110 8.77 -5.16 3.79
C ALA A 110 9.91 -4.64 4.71
N PRO A 111 9.57 -3.93 5.80
CA PRO A 111 10.56 -3.60 6.82
C PRO A 111 11.20 -4.86 7.41
N ALA A 112 12.47 -4.75 7.81
CA ALA A 112 13.18 -5.84 8.48
C ALA A 112 12.53 -6.18 9.83
N SER A 113 12.69 -7.42 10.27
CA SER A 113 12.40 -7.82 11.65
C SER A 113 13.67 -7.73 12.49
N VAL A 114 13.51 -7.35 13.77
CA VAL A 114 14.62 -7.30 14.73
C VAL A 114 14.14 -7.93 16.02
N ASP A 115 14.84 -8.97 16.47
CA ASP A 115 14.57 -9.68 17.71
C ASP A 115 14.90 -8.82 18.93
N SER A 116 14.17 -9.06 20.01
CA SER A 116 14.50 -8.48 21.31
C SER A 116 15.85 -9.07 21.80
N PRO A 117 16.72 -8.26 22.42
CA PRO A 117 18.02 -8.72 22.88
C PRO A 117 17.88 -9.80 23.96
N SER A 118 18.35 -11.02 23.67
CA SER A 118 18.27 -12.19 24.56
C SER A 118 19.62 -12.68 25.09
N GLY A 119 20.73 -12.23 24.51
CA GLY A 119 22.10 -12.65 24.88
C GLY A 119 22.91 -11.61 25.65
N GLY A 120 24.23 -11.83 25.66
CA GLY A 120 25.24 -10.96 26.29
C GLY A 120 25.78 -11.51 27.62
N THR A 121 27.09 -11.39 27.84
CA THR A 121 27.75 -11.76 29.12
C THR A 121 27.58 -10.68 30.19
N ILE A 122 27.33 -9.43 29.77
CA ILE A 122 27.01 -8.29 30.63
C ILE A 122 25.61 -7.82 30.25
N VAL A 123 24.69 -7.85 31.21
CA VAL A 123 23.28 -7.52 31.00
C VAL A 123 22.88 -6.36 31.89
N ASP A 124 22.58 -5.23 31.27
CA ASP A 124 21.96 -4.07 31.93
C ASP A 124 20.44 -4.07 31.71
N LEU A 125 19.67 -4.00 32.80
CA LEU A 125 18.22 -4.15 32.76
C LEU A 125 17.50 -2.90 32.22
N GLU A 126 17.99 -1.72 32.56
CA GLU A 126 17.39 -0.45 32.14
C GLU A 126 17.63 -0.22 30.64
N ALA A 127 18.85 -0.49 30.17
CA ALA A 127 19.18 -0.47 28.75
C ALA A 127 18.34 -1.47 27.96
N ARG A 128 18.16 -2.70 28.47
CA ARG A 128 17.33 -3.73 27.82
C ARG A 128 15.86 -3.29 27.72
N SER A 129 15.32 -2.73 28.79
CA SER A 129 13.95 -2.21 28.80
C SER A 129 13.78 -1.10 27.76
N SER A 130 14.73 -0.16 27.71
CA SER A 130 14.73 0.93 26.73
C SER A 130 14.79 0.44 25.29
N LEU A 131 15.62 -0.56 24.98
CA LEU A 131 15.69 -1.16 23.65
C LEU A 131 14.38 -1.84 23.26
N VAL A 132 13.77 -2.60 24.18
CA VAL A 132 12.47 -3.25 23.93
C VAL A 132 11.37 -2.20 23.67
N ALA A 133 11.36 -1.09 24.41
CA ALA A 133 10.42 0.00 24.19
C ALA A 133 10.61 0.65 22.81
N LEU A 134 11.86 0.88 22.38
CA LEU A 134 12.19 1.39 21.05
C LEU A 134 11.74 0.43 19.94
N LEU A 135 12.07 -0.86 20.04
CA LEU A 135 11.63 -1.87 19.07
C LEU A 135 10.10 -1.92 18.96
N THR A 136 9.40 -1.82 20.10
CA THR A 136 7.93 -1.76 20.14
C THR A 136 7.40 -0.51 19.43
N ALA A 137 7.97 0.67 19.69
CA ALA A 137 7.58 1.91 19.01
C ALA A 137 7.81 1.83 17.49
N LEU A 138 8.93 1.24 17.06
CA LEU A 138 9.25 1.07 15.63
C LEU A 138 8.30 0.07 14.94
N ARG A 139 7.90 -1.01 15.61
CA ARG A 139 6.89 -1.95 15.11
C ARG A 139 5.52 -1.27 14.98
N HIS A 140 5.10 -0.48 15.96
CA HIS A 140 3.86 0.29 15.86
C HIS A 140 3.88 1.33 14.73
N ALA A 141 5.04 1.92 14.44
CA ALA A 141 5.22 2.81 13.30
C ALA A 141 5.26 2.08 11.94
N GLY A 142 5.18 0.73 11.93
CA GLY A 142 5.31 -0.10 10.74
C GLY A 142 6.70 -0.06 10.12
N LEU A 143 7.73 0.32 10.90
CA LEU A 143 9.13 0.40 10.47
C LEU A 143 9.93 -0.86 10.78
N LEU A 144 9.38 -1.77 11.58
CA LEU A 144 9.90 -3.11 11.82
C LEU A 144 8.77 -4.12 11.74
N ALA A 145 9.05 -5.27 11.14
CA ALA A 145 8.14 -6.41 11.20
C ALA A 145 8.14 -7.06 12.58
N VAL A 146 7.03 -7.69 12.94
CA VAL A 146 6.95 -8.58 14.10
C VAL A 146 7.68 -9.88 13.73
N THR A 147 8.57 -10.31 14.64
CA THR A 147 9.34 -11.56 14.57
C THR A 147 8.50 -12.76 14.92
#